data_AF-A0A8H4F465-F1
#
_entry.id   AF-A0A8H4F465-F1
#
_cell.length_a   1.000
_cell.length_b   1.000
_cell.length_c   1.000
_cell.angle_alpha   90.00
_cell.angle_beta   90.00
_cell.angle_gamma   90.00
#
_symmetry.space_group_name_H-M   'P 1'
#
loop_
_entity.id
_entity.type
_entity.pdbx_description
1 polymer ?
#
loop_
_entity_poly.entity_id
_entity_poly.type
_entity_poly.pdbx_seq_one_letter_code
_entity_poly.pdbx_strand_id
1 'polypeptide(L)'
;MTELINLRNPSHCPLGVYVMPSTEDLHVWYGVLFVHKGFYRSGTFKFRLTLPENYPNQPPSITLLTDLFHPLVDVKGNVCISQQFPVWRPYQDYTFHVLHYLKNMFKKVVLDGLNDKYCYNKEAYRLYRHDIAIFAKLAHQSAQLSITESFLYDHPEDDNPIRFSPLSDAKFGRF
;
A
#
# COMPACT_ATOMS: atom_id res chain seq x y z
N MET A 1 3.09 15.90 14.31
CA MET A 1 2.20 16.92 13.70
C MET A 1 2.65 17.39 12.31
N THR A 2 3.96 17.35 11.97
CA THR A 2 4.51 17.71 10.64
C THR A 2 3.95 16.90 9.47
N GLU A 3 3.75 15.59 9.61
CA GLU A 3 3.25 14.76 8.50
C GLU A 3 1.81 15.08 8.10
N LEU A 4 0.96 15.49 9.05
CA LEU A 4 -0.42 15.88 8.74
C LEU A 4 -0.45 17.16 7.89
N ILE A 5 0.52 18.06 8.13
CA ILE A 5 0.71 19.26 7.31
C ILE A 5 1.24 18.87 5.93
N ASN A 6 2.21 17.94 5.87
CA ASN A 6 2.73 17.44 4.61
C ASN A 6 1.64 16.81 3.76
N LEU A 7 0.78 15.93 4.29
CA LEU A 7 -0.29 15.29 3.51
C LEU A 7 -1.46 16.21 3.15
N ARG A 8 -1.62 17.35 3.83
CA ARG A 8 -2.59 18.38 3.40
C ARG A 8 -2.18 19.06 2.09
N ASN A 9 -0.91 18.97 1.69
CA ASN A 9 -0.49 19.42 0.37
C ASN A 9 -1.01 18.45 -0.72
N PRO A 10 -1.79 18.93 -1.69
CA PRO A 10 -2.38 18.08 -2.74
C PRO A 10 -1.36 17.25 -3.54
N SER A 11 -0.10 17.67 -3.64
CA SER A 11 0.95 16.94 -4.38
C SER A 11 1.64 15.85 -3.57
N HIS A 12 1.45 15.80 -2.25
CA HIS A 12 2.15 14.87 -1.38
C HIS A 12 1.42 13.54 -1.25
N CYS A 13 0.09 13.52 -1.26
CA CYS A 13 -0.65 12.26 -1.37
C CYS A 13 -0.82 11.86 -2.84
N PRO A 14 -0.28 10.72 -3.30
CA PRO A 14 -0.43 10.33 -4.69
C PRO A 14 -1.88 10.00 -5.04
N LEU A 15 -2.32 10.37 -6.25
CA LEU A 15 -3.68 10.05 -6.74
C LEU A 15 -4.02 8.57 -6.56
N GLY A 16 -5.22 8.26 -6.06
CA GLY A 16 -5.63 6.89 -5.77
C GLY A 16 -5.02 6.30 -4.51
N VAL A 17 -4.35 7.10 -3.68
CA VAL A 17 -4.01 6.76 -2.29
C VAL A 17 -4.75 7.70 -1.37
N TYR A 18 -5.37 7.14 -0.34
CA TYR A 18 -6.03 7.88 0.73
C TYR A 18 -5.44 7.39 2.05
N VAL A 19 -5.17 8.33 2.96
CA VAL A 19 -4.55 8.02 4.26
C VAL A 19 -5.21 8.87 5.33
N MET A 20 -5.49 8.28 6.48
CA MET A 20 -6.04 8.93 7.67
C MET A 20 -5.32 8.41 8.92
N PRO A 21 -5.04 9.26 9.92
CA PRO A 21 -4.51 8.78 11.19
C PRO A 21 -5.56 7.91 11.91
N SER A 22 -5.10 6.95 12.71
CA SER A 22 -5.91 6.20 13.66
C SER A 22 -6.63 7.16 14.62
N THR A 23 -7.80 6.73 15.11
CA THR A 23 -8.52 7.48 16.14
C THR A 23 -7.87 7.40 17.52
N GLU A 24 -6.97 6.43 17.74
CA GLU A 24 -6.35 6.16 19.04
C GLU A 24 -4.86 6.53 19.09
N ASP A 25 -4.11 6.30 18.01
CA ASP A 25 -2.67 6.58 17.97
C ASP A 25 -2.25 7.38 16.73
N LEU A 26 -1.71 8.59 16.94
CA LEU A 26 -1.22 9.45 15.87
C LEU A 26 0.06 8.93 15.19
N HIS A 27 0.69 7.87 15.69
CA HIS A 27 1.78 7.16 15.01
C HIS A 27 1.26 6.08 14.05
N VAL A 28 -0.01 5.69 14.15
CA VAL A 28 -0.64 4.67 13.30
C VAL A 28 -1.59 5.32 12.31
N TRP A 29 -1.36 5.07 11.04
CA TRP A 29 -2.08 5.71 9.93
C TRP A 29 -2.63 4.59 9.04
N TYR A 30 -3.91 4.66 8.74
CA TYR A 30 -4.56 3.72 7.85
C TYR A 30 -4.72 4.33 6.48
N GLY A 31 -4.54 3.51 5.45
CA GLY A 31 -4.69 3.96 4.09
C GLY A 31 -5.29 2.91 3.17
N VAL A 32 -5.73 3.39 2.02
CA VAL A 32 -6.20 2.56 0.92
C VAL A 32 -5.57 3.01 -0.38
N LEU A 33 -5.11 2.05 -1.17
CA LEU A 33 -4.49 2.23 -2.46
C LEU A 33 -5.35 1.57 -3.55
N PHE A 34 -5.73 2.37 -4.55
CA PHE A 34 -6.42 1.93 -5.74
C PHE A 34 -5.44 1.75 -6.90
N VAL A 35 -5.35 0.53 -7.43
CA VAL A 35 -4.46 0.21 -8.55
C VAL A 35 -5.26 0.09 -9.85
N HIS A 36 -5.05 1.04 -10.76
CA HIS A 36 -5.84 1.12 -11.99
C HIS A 36 -5.22 0.40 -13.21
N LYS A 37 -3.93 0.07 -13.17
CA LYS A 37 -3.19 -0.46 -14.33
C LYS A 37 -2.20 -1.54 -13.92
N GLY A 38 -1.75 -2.34 -14.90
CA GLY A 38 -0.74 -3.38 -14.70
C GLY A 38 -1.34 -4.70 -14.22
N PHE A 39 -0.47 -5.56 -13.66
CA PHE A 39 -0.83 -6.91 -13.20
C PHE A 39 -1.88 -6.91 -12.10
N TYR A 40 -1.89 -5.87 -11.27
CA TYR A 40 -2.76 -5.71 -10.10
C TYR A 40 -3.95 -4.78 -10.37
N ARG A 41 -4.32 -4.57 -11.64
CA ARG A 41 -5.43 -3.67 -12.01
C ARG A 41 -6.73 -4.05 -11.29
N SER A 42 -7.51 -3.03 -10.96
CA SER A 42 -8.76 -3.11 -10.20
C SER A 42 -8.61 -3.58 -8.75
N GLY A 43 -7.37 -3.72 -8.25
CA GLY A 43 -7.12 -4.02 -6.84
C GLY A 43 -7.31 -2.80 -5.94
N THR A 44 -7.82 -3.04 -4.74
CA THR A 44 -8.02 -2.05 -3.67
C THR A 44 -7.33 -2.55 -2.41
N PHE A 45 -6.12 -2.06 -2.13
CA PHE A 45 -5.30 -2.58 -1.03
C PHE A 45 -5.37 -1.65 0.17
N LYS A 46 -5.92 -2.14 1.28
CA LYS A 46 -5.83 -1.46 2.58
C LYS A 46 -4.44 -1.69 3.17
N PHE A 47 -3.92 -0.68 3.85
CA PHE A 47 -2.63 -0.76 4.51
C PHE A 47 -2.61 0.02 5.81
N ARG A 48 -1.72 -0.40 6.71
CA ARG A 48 -1.34 0.33 7.92
C ARG A 48 0.06 0.86 7.74
N LEU A 49 0.25 2.12 8.08
CA LEU A 49 1.52 2.83 8.11
C LEU A 49 1.82 3.18 9.55
N THR A 50 3.02 2.82 10.04
CA THR A 50 3.43 3.09 11.41
C THR A 50 4.65 4.00 11.41
N LEU A 51 4.52 5.13 12.08
CA LEU A 51 5.61 6.07 12.34
C LEU A 51 6.36 5.59 13.60
N PRO A 52 7.70 5.45 13.56
CA PRO A 52 8.47 5.17 14.76
C PRO A 52 8.45 6.37 15.73
N GLU A 53 8.65 6.14 17.02
CA GLU A 53 8.68 7.20 18.05
C GLU A 53 9.73 8.28 17.75
N ASN A 54 10.85 7.89 17.15
CA ASN A 54 11.94 8.80 16.80
C ASN A 54 11.85 9.33 15.36
N TYR A 55 10.70 9.24 14.70
CA TYR A 55 10.48 9.80 13.37
C TYR A 55 10.82 11.30 13.32
N PRO A 56 11.52 11.82 12.28
CA PRO A 56 11.93 11.15 11.05
C PRO A 56 13.35 10.55 11.09
N ASN A 57 13.93 10.29 12.26
CA ASN A 57 15.27 9.69 12.33
C ASN A 57 15.28 8.22 11.84
N GLN A 58 14.15 7.54 11.96
CA GLN A 58 13.91 6.22 11.36
C GLN A 58 12.75 6.27 10.35
N PRO A 59 12.78 5.38 9.34
CA PRO A 59 11.72 5.32 8.34
C PRO A 59 10.40 4.81 8.94
N PRO A 60 9.25 5.16 8.34
CA PRO A 60 7.99 4.52 8.66
C PRO A 60 7.97 3.08 8.12
N SER A 61 7.14 2.23 8.70
CA SER A 61 6.85 0.89 8.17
C SER A 61 5.47 0.86 7.52
N ILE A 62 5.28 -0.03 6.54
CA ILE A 62 4.00 -0.27 5.89
C ILE A 62 3.69 -1.77 5.93
N THR A 63 2.47 -2.09 6.35
CA THR A 63 1.91 -3.44 6.34
C THR A 63 0.61 -3.42 5.55
N LEU A 64 0.49 -4.24 4.51
CA LEU A 64 -0.76 -4.47 3.81
C LEU A 64 -1.68 -5.33 4.65
N LEU A 65 -2.97 -4.96 4.68
CA LEU A 65 -4.00 -5.67 5.44
C LEU A 65 -4.72 -6.74 4.59
N THR A 66 -4.33 -6.86 3.33
CA THR A 66 -4.80 -7.88 2.39
C THR A 66 -3.59 -8.65 1.88
N ASP A 67 -3.73 -9.97 1.81
CA ASP A 67 -2.71 -10.83 1.23
C ASP A 67 -2.39 -10.42 -0.22
N LEU A 68 -1.12 -10.13 -0.46
CA LEU A 68 -0.63 -9.66 -1.75
C LEU A 68 0.55 -10.49 -2.23
N PHE A 69 0.38 -11.12 -3.38
CA PHE A 69 1.47 -11.78 -4.10
C PHE A 69 2.31 -10.74 -4.84
N HIS A 70 3.35 -10.21 -4.20
CA HIS A 70 4.24 -9.19 -4.77
C HIS A 70 5.70 -9.37 -4.31
N PRO A 71 6.72 -9.14 -5.17
CA PRO A 71 8.13 -9.38 -4.82
C PRO A 71 8.63 -8.66 -3.55
N LEU A 72 8.17 -7.44 -3.31
CA LEU A 72 8.56 -6.60 -2.16
C LEU A 72 7.68 -6.80 -0.91
N VAL A 73 6.73 -7.74 -0.92
CA VAL A 73 5.81 -7.95 0.21
C VAL A 73 6.06 -9.31 0.82
N ASP A 74 6.21 -9.36 2.15
CA ASP A 74 6.38 -10.62 2.87
C ASP A 74 5.02 -11.29 3.17
N VAL A 75 5.07 -12.49 3.76
CA VAL A 75 3.87 -13.28 4.11
C VAL A 75 3.00 -12.63 5.20
N LYS A 76 3.51 -11.62 5.90
CA LYS A 76 2.79 -10.86 6.94
C LYS A 76 2.27 -9.52 6.38
N GLY A 77 2.45 -9.26 5.09
CA GLY A 77 2.04 -8.01 4.44
C GLY A 77 3.06 -6.87 4.56
N ASN A 78 4.22 -7.07 5.18
CA ASN A 78 5.22 -6.00 5.32
C ASN A 78 5.83 -5.65 3.97
N VAL A 79 5.92 -4.35 3.68
CA VAL A 79 6.44 -3.83 2.41
C VAL A 79 7.91 -3.44 2.56
N CYS A 80 8.77 -3.95 1.68
CA CYS A 80 10.16 -3.54 1.62
C CYS A 80 10.31 -2.17 0.94
N ILE A 81 10.59 -1.15 1.74
CA ILE A 81 10.87 0.21 1.25
C ILE A 81 12.35 0.42 0.88
N SER A 82 13.24 -0.46 1.35
CA SER A 82 14.70 -0.34 1.14
C SER A 82 15.15 -0.43 -0.31
N GLN A 83 14.31 -0.96 -1.21
CA GLN A 83 14.55 -0.90 -2.65
C GLN A 83 14.62 0.54 -3.17
N GLN A 84 13.84 1.47 -2.59
CA GLN A 84 13.83 2.90 -2.94
C GLN A 84 14.62 3.75 -1.94
N PHE A 85 14.60 3.35 -0.67
CA PHE A 85 15.27 4.04 0.44
C PHE A 85 16.32 3.10 1.07
N PRO A 86 17.38 2.72 0.33
CA PRO A 86 18.40 1.81 0.86
C PRO A 86 19.13 2.40 2.06
N VAL A 87 19.21 3.73 2.13
CA VAL A 87 19.60 4.51 3.29
C VAL A 87 18.52 5.55 3.52
N TRP A 88 17.85 5.51 4.67
CA TRP A 88 16.89 6.52 5.06
C TRP A 88 17.62 7.80 5.45
N ARG A 89 17.25 8.95 4.86
CA ARG A 89 17.85 10.25 5.16
C ARG A 89 16.86 11.09 5.96
N PRO A 90 17.07 11.24 7.29
CA PRO A 90 16.20 12.06 8.13
C PRO A 90 16.09 13.48 7.58
N TYR A 91 14.88 14.04 7.67
CA TYR A 91 14.55 15.40 7.20
C TYR A 91 14.71 15.63 5.69
N GLN A 92 14.93 14.57 4.90
CA GLN A 92 14.91 14.60 3.43
C GLN A 92 13.88 13.59 2.91
N ASP A 93 13.88 12.40 3.48
CA ASP A 93 12.88 11.37 3.21
C ASP A 93 11.75 11.47 4.24
N TYR A 94 10.51 11.33 3.78
CA TYR A 94 9.29 11.56 4.56
C TYR A 94 8.21 10.57 4.15
N THR A 95 7.11 10.52 4.90
CA THR A 95 6.04 9.55 4.69
C THR A 95 5.44 9.66 3.30
N PHE A 96 5.28 10.88 2.78
CA PHE A 96 4.74 11.08 1.43
C PHE A 96 5.63 10.46 0.34
N HIS A 97 6.96 10.50 0.48
CA HIS A 97 7.87 9.81 -0.45
C HIS A 97 7.64 8.30 -0.43
N VAL A 98 7.39 7.74 0.77
CA VAL A 98 7.06 6.33 0.93
C VAL A 98 5.70 5.99 0.32
N LEU A 99 4.68 6.85 0.47
CA LEU A 99 3.37 6.66 -0.18
C LEU A 99 3.46 6.68 -1.71
N HIS A 100 4.25 7.60 -2.27
CA HIS A 100 4.55 7.61 -3.71
C HIS A 100 5.22 6.32 -4.16
N TYR A 101 6.16 5.80 -3.37
CA TYR A 101 6.81 4.53 -3.67
C TYR A 101 5.86 3.33 -3.55
N LEU A 102 5.03 3.27 -2.51
CA LEU A 102 3.98 2.26 -2.32
C LEU A 102 3.06 2.18 -3.54
N LYS A 103 2.69 3.33 -4.13
CA LYS A 103 1.92 3.33 -5.37
C LYS A 103 2.74 2.86 -6.58
N ASN A 104 4.00 3.27 -6.65
CA ASN A 104 4.85 3.02 -7.82
C ASN A 104 5.34 1.57 -7.90
N MET A 105 5.42 0.82 -6.79
CA MET A 105 5.91 -0.57 -6.79
C MET A 105 5.13 -1.50 -7.73
N PHE A 106 3.86 -1.19 -8.00
CA PHE A 106 3.00 -1.94 -8.92
C PHE A 106 3.29 -1.68 -10.41
N LYS A 107 4.08 -0.64 -10.73
CA LYS A 107 4.39 -0.27 -12.11
C LYS A 107 5.45 -1.19 -12.69
N LYS A 108 5.28 -1.56 -13.96
CA LYS A 108 6.25 -2.39 -14.72
C LYS A 108 7.68 -1.87 -14.63
N VAL A 109 7.89 -0.55 -14.72
CA VAL A 109 9.23 0.07 -14.63
C VAL A 109 9.93 -0.24 -13.29
N VAL A 110 9.18 -0.29 -12.18
CA VAL A 110 9.73 -0.62 -10.86
C VAL A 110 9.95 -2.12 -10.75
N LEU A 111 8.97 -2.92 -11.18
CA LEU A 111 9.07 -4.40 -11.20
C LEU A 111 10.27 -4.88 -12.03
N ASP A 112 10.51 -4.26 -13.18
CA ASP A 112 11.66 -4.54 -14.05
C ASP A 112 12.99 -4.19 -13.36
N GLY A 113 13.01 -3.12 -12.55
CA GLY A 113 14.20 -2.62 -11.85
C GLY A 113 14.44 -3.20 -10.45
N LEU A 114 13.64 -4.17 -10.00
CA LEU A 114 13.80 -4.76 -8.67
C LEU A 114 15.14 -5.46 -8.51
N ASN A 115 15.80 -5.20 -7.38
CA ASN A 115 16.99 -5.94 -6.96
C ASN A 115 16.56 -7.11 -6.07
N ASP A 116 17.06 -8.30 -6.41
CA ASP A 116 16.75 -9.53 -5.67
C ASP A 116 17.00 -9.39 -4.16
N LYS A 117 18.05 -8.66 -3.74
CA LYS A 117 18.38 -8.45 -2.32
C LYS A 117 17.21 -7.88 -1.50
N TYR A 118 16.37 -7.03 -2.11
CA TYR A 118 15.25 -6.36 -1.43
C TYR A 118 13.92 -7.10 -1.62
N CYS A 119 13.89 -8.19 -2.38
CA CYS A 119 12.68 -8.96 -2.59
C CYS A 119 12.42 -9.90 -1.41
N TYR A 120 11.37 -9.60 -0.63
CA TYR A 120 10.90 -10.46 0.46
C TYR A 120 10.24 -11.73 -0.06
N ASN A 121 9.49 -11.64 -1.16
CA ASN A 121 8.90 -12.80 -1.82
C ASN A 121 9.76 -13.20 -3.02
N LYS A 122 10.70 -14.13 -2.77
CA LYS A 122 11.62 -14.67 -3.78
C LYS A 122 10.90 -15.39 -4.91
N GLU A 123 9.78 -16.03 -4.61
CA GLU A 123 9.01 -16.75 -5.62
C GLU A 123 8.29 -15.79 -6.57
N ALA A 124 7.66 -14.74 -6.04
CA ALA A 124 7.09 -13.68 -6.88
C ALA A 124 8.14 -13.01 -7.76
N TYR A 125 9.34 -12.75 -7.21
CA TYR A 125 10.46 -12.21 -8.00
C TYR A 125 10.88 -13.19 -9.11
N ARG A 126 11.10 -14.47 -8.79
CA ARG A 126 11.50 -15.51 -9.75
C ARG A 126 10.48 -15.67 -10.87
N LEU A 127 9.19 -15.77 -10.54
CA LEU A 127 8.11 -15.87 -11.51
C LEU A 127 8.03 -14.62 -12.39
N TYR A 128 8.19 -13.42 -11.82
CA TYR A 128 8.24 -12.20 -12.64
C TYR A 128 9.34 -12.24 -13.71
N ARG A 129 10.52 -12.79 -13.37
CA ARG A 129 11.67 -12.87 -14.29
C ARG A 129 11.59 -14.01 -15.31
N HIS A 130 11.01 -15.14 -14.94
CA HIS A 130 11.11 -16.38 -15.72
C HIS A 130 9.76 -16.94 -16.20
N ASP A 131 8.65 -16.57 -15.57
CA ASP A 131 7.31 -17.02 -15.93
C ASP A 131 6.27 -15.91 -15.65
N ILE A 132 6.28 -14.91 -16.53
CA ILE A 132 5.42 -13.73 -16.39
C ILE A 132 3.92 -14.08 -16.47
N ALA A 133 3.57 -15.20 -17.11
CA ALA A 133 2.19 -15.64 -17.25
C ALA A 133 1.63 -16.12 -15.90
N ILE A 134 2.38 -16.96 -15.18
CA ILE A 134 2.00 -17.38 -13.82
C ILE A 134 2.01 -16.18 -12.87
N PHE A 135 3.04 -15.34 -12.93
CA PHE A 135 3.09 -14.12 -12.12
C PHE A 135 1.83 -13.26 -12.32
N ALA A 136 1.46 -12.99 -13.58
CA ALA A 136 0.29 -12.19 -13.91
C ALA A 136 -1.01 -12.79 -13.36
N LYS A 137 -1.14 -14.12 -13.41
CA LYS A 137 -2.30 -14.82 -12.86
C LYS A 137 -2.40 -14.65 -11.34
N LEU A 138 -1.30 -14.87 -10.61
CA LEU A 138 -1.27 -14.74 -9.14
C LEU A 138 -1.48 -13.28 -8.69
N ALA A 139 -0.83 -12.33 -9.36
CA ALA A 139 -1.02 -10.90 -9.11
C ALA A 139 -2.49 -10.46 -9.33
N HIS A 140 -3.12 -10.96 -10.39
CA HIS A 140 -4.54 -10.70 -10.65
C HIS A 140 -5.43 -11.32 -9.58
N GLN A 141 -5.14 -12.53 -9.10
CA GLN A 141 -5.87 -13.14 -7.99
C GLN A 141 -5.77 -12.31 -6.71
N SER A 142 -4.60 -11.79 -6.36
CA SER A 142 -4.48 -10.86 -5.22
C SER A 142 -5.32 -9.59 -5.41
N ALA A 143 -5.40 -9.05 -6.62
CA ALA A 143 -6.28 -7.91 -6.90
C ALA A 143 -7.76 -8.27 -6.72
N GLN A 144 -8.21 -9.46 -7.15
CA GLN A 144 -9.58 -9.92 -6.93
C GLN A 144 -9.89 -10.19 -5.46
N LEU A 145 -8.94 -10.73 -4.71
CA LEU A 145 -9.06 -10.94 -3.27
C LEU A 145 -9.29 -9.62 -2.53
N SER A 146 -8.58 -8.56 -2.94
CA SER A 146 -8.64 -7.26 -2.29
C SER A 146 -10.00 -6.54 -2.38
N ILE A 147 -10.89 -7.01 -3.27
CA ILE A 147 -12.23 -6.45 -3.49
C ILE A 147 -13.35 -7.39 -3.05
N THR A 148 -13.03 -8.54 -2.43
CA THR A 148 -14.08 -9.38 -1.84
C THR A 148 -14.73 -8.66 -0.67
N GLU A 149 -15.98 -9.03 -0.37
CA GLU A 149 -16.75 -8.41 0.71
C GLU A 149 -16.00 -8.48 2.05
N SER A 150 -15.36 -9.61 2.34
CA SER A 150 -14.57 -9.79 3.56
C SER A 150 -13.43 -8.79 3.69
N PHE A 151 -12.62 -8.58 2.64
CA PHE A 151 -11.50 -7.63 2.73
C PHE A 151 -11.94 -6.17 2.58
N LEU A 152 -13.02 -5.92 1.83
CA LEU A 152 -13.47 -4.57 1.54
C LEU A 152 -14.34 -3.99 2.66
N TYR A 153 -15.29 -4.77 3.17
CA TYR A 153 -16.30 -4.34 4.14
C TYR A 153 -16.03 -4.81 5.57
N ASP A 154 -15.23 -5.87 5.79
CA ASP A 154 -14.85 -6.20 7.16
C ASP A 154 -13.87 -5.15 7.71
N HIS A 155 -14.05 -4.89 9.00
CA HIS A 155 -13.34 -3.88 9.76
C HIS A 155 -12.83 -4.51 11.05
N PRO A 156 -11.69 -5.23 11.00
CA PRO A 156 -11.14 -5.89 12.18
C PRO A 156 -10.49 -4.90 13.16
N GLU A 157 -10.10 -3.72 12.69
CA GLU A 157 -9.43 -2.67 13.49
C GLU A 157 -10.44 -1.55 13.80
N ASP A 158 -10.88 -1.49 15.06
CA ASP A 158 -11.87 -0.50 15.51
C ASP A 158 -11.36 0.95 15.38
N ASP A 159 -10.06 1.14 15.56
CA ASP A 159 -9.37 2.45 15.52
C ASP A 159 -9.09 2.96 14.09
N ASN A 160 -9.31 2.13 13.07
CA ASN A 160 -9.17 2.52 11.67
C ASN A 160 -10.39 3.36 11.25
N PRO A 161 -10.25 4.62 10.79
CA PRO A 161 -11.40 5.42 10.40
C PRO A 161 -11.91 5.14 8.97
N ILE A 162 -11.16 4.42 8.14
CA ILE A 162 -11.52 4.19 6.73
C ILE A 162 -12.56 3.08 6.65
N ARG A 163 -13.72 3.40 6.08
CA ARG A 163 -14.87 2.48 5.94
C ARG A 163 -15.34 2.44 4.48
N PHE A 164 -15.57 1.23 3.99
CA PHE A 164 -16.29 1.01 2.75
C PHE A 164 -17.65 0.44 3.10
N SER A 165 -18.67 0.85 2.35
CA SER A 165 -20.00 0.26 2.47
C SER A 165 -20.53 -0.04 1.08
N PRO A 166 -21.32 -1.11 0.91
CA PRO A 166 -22.02 -1.35 -0.33
C PRO A 166 -22.82 -0.10 -0.72
N LEU A 167 -22.79 0.23 -2.01
CA LEU A 167 -23.70 1.23 -2.56
C LEU A 167 -25.10 0.63 -2.50
N SER A 168 -25.98 1.23 -1.68
CA SER A 168 -27.40 0.92 -1.72
C SER A 168 -28.13 2.02 -2.50
N ASP A 169 -29.05 1.61 -3.38
CA ASP A 169 -29.85 2.54 -4.18
C ASP A 169 -30.63 3.54 -3.30
N ALA A 170 -30.95 3.17 -2.06
CA ALA A 170 -31.61 4.06 -1.10
C ALA A 170 -30.77 5.28 -0.69
N LYS A 171 -29.43 5.22 -0.79
CA LYS A 171 -28.53 6.34 -0.42
C LYS A 171 -28.24 7.31 -1.57
N PHE A 172 -28.49 6.90 -2.82
CA PHE A 172 -28.15 7.70 -4.01
C PHE A 172 -29.31 7.83 -5.02
N GLY A 173 -30.46 7.22 -4.76
CA GLY A 173 -31.65 7.30 -5.58
C GLY A 173 -32.56 8.47 -5.20
N ARG A 174 -32.35 9.61 -5.85
CA ARG A 174 -33.37 10.53 -6.42
C ARG A 174 -32.61 11.56 -7.26
N PHE A 175 -32.35 11.20 -8.52
CA PHE A 175 -32.18 12.20 -9.58
C PHE A 175 -33.55 12.62 -10.08
#